data_AF-A0AAW2SBY1-F1
#
_entry.id   AF-A0AAW2SBY1-F1
#
_cell.length_a   1.000
_cell.length_b   1.000
_cell.length_c   1.000
_cell.angle_alpha   90.00
_cell.angle_beta   90.00
_cell.angle_gamma   90.00
#
_symmetry.space_group_name_H-M   'P 1'
#
loop_
_entity.id
_entity.type
_entity.pdbx_description
1 polymer ?
#
loop_
_entity_poly.entity_id
_entity_poly.type
_entity_poly.pdbx_seq_one_letter_code
_entity_poly.pdbx_strand_id
1 'polypeptide(L)'
;MAAVLSILRHSTCPENVVFHFLWVRHEAEVLSRLKSTFPYLSFKVYTFDAKRVRGLISKSIRQALDQPLNYARIYLGEILPQEVKRLIYLDSDIVMVDNVAKLWGVDLKENVLAAPEYCHANFTRYFSQEFWSDSELSRTFEGRQPCYFNTG
;
A
#
# COMPACT_ATOMS: atom_id res chain seq x y z
N MET A 1 -6.69 -10.28 6.61
CA MET A 1 -6.58 -10.90 7.95
C MET A 1 -5.17 -11.40 8.26
N ALA A 2 -4.46 -12.04 7.32
CA ALA A 2 -3.07 -12.48 7.52
C ALA A 2 -2.13 -11.34 7.91
N ALA A 3 -2.15 -10.22 7.18
CA ALA A 3 -1.39 -9.01 7.51
C ALA A 3 -1.59 -8.58 8.98
N VAL A 4 -2.86 -8.37 9.40
CA VAL A 4 -3.22 -8.00 10.78
C VAL A 4 -2.63 -8.97 11.80
N LEU A 5 -2.85 -10.27 11.63
CA LEU A 5 -2.31 -11.28 12.54
C LEU A 5 -0.79 -11.24 12.61
N SER A 6 -0.12 -11.15 11.46
CA SER A 6 1.33 -11.14 11.38
C SER A 6 1.94 -9.89 12.04
N ILE A 7 1.30 -8.72 11.88
CA ILE A 7 1.73 -7.47 12.53
C ILE A 7 1.58 -7.59 14.05
N LEU A 8 0.41 -8.04 14.53
CA LEU A 8 0.17 -8.23 15.97
C LEU A 8 1.13 -9.25 16.58
N ARG A 9 1.41 -10.36 15.89
CA ARG A 9 2.31 -11.42 16.37
C ARG A 9 3.77 -10.97 16.53
N HIS A 10 4.25 -10.07 15.68
CA HIS A 10 5.64 -9.63 15.69
C HIS A 10 5.84 -8.25 16.35
N SER A 11 4.76 -7.58 16.76
CA SER A 11 4.84 -6.32 17.51
C SER A 11 5.16 -6.57 18.97
N THR A 12 6.13 -5.85 19.53
CA THR A 12 6.46 -5.93 20.96
C THR A 12 5.32 -5.44 21.85
N CYS A 13 4.58 -4.40 21.41
CA CYS A 13 3.41 -3.84 22.10
C CYS A 13 2.24 -3.71 21.11
N PRO A 14 1.51 -4.79 20.80
CA PRO A 14 0.42 -4.78 19.82
C PRO A 14 -0.72 -3.80 20.16
N GLU A 15 -0.92 -3.50 21.44
CA GLU A 15 -1.90 -2.54 21.95
C GLU A 15 -1.64 -1.09 21.52
N ASN A 16 -0.39 -0.77 21.14
CA ASN A 16 -0.01 0.54 20.63
C ASN A 16 -0.24 0.67 19.11
N VAL A 17 -0.70 -0.41 18.44
CA VAL A 17 -0.96 -0.42 17.01
C VAL A 17 -2.44 -0.15 16.75
N VAL A 18 -2.72 0.90 15.97
CA VAL A 18 -4.07 1.24 15.50
C VAL A 18 -4.15 1.01 14.00
N PHE A 19 -5.12 0.21 13.57
CA PHE A 19 -5.31 -0.10 12.15
C PHE A 19 -6.31 0.86 11.51
N HIS A 20 -5.97 1.42 10.35
CA HIS A 20 -6.87 2.23 9.53
C HIS A 20 -7.16 1.48 8.23
N PHE A 21 -8.36 0.92 8.09
CA PHE A 21 -8.76 0.17 6.89
C PHE A 21 -9.50 1.08 5.90
N LEU A 22 -9.18 0.95 4.61
CA LEU A 22 -9.87 1.63 3.51
C LEU A 22 -10.68 0.63 2.70
N TRP A 23 -11.97 0.91 2.49
CA TRP A 23 -12.86 0.07 1.67
C TRP A 23 -13.60 0.90 0.62
N VAL A 24 -13.95 0.30 -0.51
CA VAL A 24 -14.84 0.96 -1.50
C VAL A 24 -16.32 0.75 -1.17
N ARG A 25 -16.64 -0.37 -0.52
CA ARG A 25 -18.00 -0.74 -0.12
C ARG A 25 -17.98 -1.32 1.28
N HIS A 26 -19.05 -1.09 2.03
CA HIS A 26 -19.19 -1.67 3.36
C HIS A 26 -19.47 -3.17 3.24
N GLU A 27 -18.59 -4.00 3.78
CA GLU A 27 -18.73 -5.45 3.81
C GLU A 27 -18.95 -5.90 5.26
N ALA A 28 -20.21 -5.98 5.67
CA ALA A 28 -20.58 -6.28 7.05
C ALA A 28 -20.03 -7.64 7.53
N GLU A 29 -19.94 -8.63 6.64
CA GLU A 29 -19.37 -9.93 6.96
C GLU A 29 -17.87 -9.83 7.28
N VAL A 30 -17.10 -9.08 6.50
CA VAL A 30 -15.67 -8.86 6.75
C VAL A 30 -15.47 -8.13 8.08
N LEU A 31 -16.29 -7.11 8.37
CA LEU A 31 -16.24 -6.41 9.64
C LEU A 31 -16.56 -7.33 10.83
N SER A 32 -17.60 -8.16 10.69
CA SER A 32 -18.00 -9.14 11.70
C SER A 32 -16.88 -10.14 11.98
N ARG A 33 -16.29 -10.72 10.92
CA ARG A 33 -15.15 -11.63 11.01
C ARG A 33 -13.92 -10.98 11.63
N LEU A 34 -13.63 -9.72 11.29
CA LEU A 34 -12.49 -8.99 11.85
C LEU A 34 -12.67 -8.81 13.37
N LYS A 35 -13.87 -8.38 13.81
CA LYS A 35 -14.19 -8.20 15.23
C LYS A 35 -14.19 -9.51 16.01
N SER A 36 -14.69 -10.61 15.43
CA SER A 36 -14.69 -11.90 16.10
C SER A 36 -13.30 -12.54 16.16
N THR A 37 -12.47 -12.34 15.13
CA THR A 37 -11.10 -12.88 15.08
C THR A 37 -10.14 -12.08 15.96
N PHE A 38 -10.30 -10.76 16.02
CA PHE A 38 -9.43 -9.85 16.78
C PHE A 38 -10.27 -8.96 17.71
N PRO A 39 -10.79 -9.49 18.83
CA PRO A 39 -11.75 -8.79 19.69
C PRO A 39 -11.18 -7.53 20.36
N TYR A 40 -9.86 -7.46 20.53
CA TYR A 40 -9.16 -6.33 21.14
C TYR A 40 -8.45 -5.44 20.10
N LEU A 41 -8.73 -5.62 18.82
CA LEU A 41 -8.11 -4.82 17.76
C LEU A 41 -8.58 -3.37 17.86
N SER A 42 -7.64 -2.44 18.00
CA SER A 42 -7.92 -1.02 17.80
C SER A 42 -7.91 -0.71 16.31
N PHE A 43 -9.07 -0.37 15.74
CA PHE A 43 -9.15 -0.03 14.33
C PHE A 43 -10.25 0.97 13.99
N LYS A 44 -10.06 1.65 12.86
CA LYS A 44 -11.04 2.51 12.19
C LYS A 44 -11.20 2.08 10.74
N VAL A 45 -12.39 2.27 10.19
CA VAL A 45 -12.71 1.93 8.79
C VAL A 45 -13.16 3.20 8.08
N TYR A 46 -12.66 3.40 6.87
CA TYR A 46 -12.95 4.55 6.03
C TYR A 46 -13.42 4.09 4.66
N THR A 47 -14.43 4.77 4.13
CA THR A 47 -14.92 4.50 2.78
C THR A 47 -14.21 5.40 1.78
N PHE A 48 -13.63 4.80 0.74
CA PHE A 48 -13.06 5.51 -0.39
C PHE A 48 -14.10 5.71 -1.49
N ASP A 49 -14.33 6.97 -1.88
CA ASP A 49 -15.21 7.28 -3.02
C ASP A 49 -14.52 6.95 -4.35
N ALA A 50 -14.81 5.77 -4.89
CA ALA A 50 -14.30 5.31 -6.17
C ALA A 50 -14.60 6.25 -7.35
N LYS A 51 -15.60 7.14 -7.25
CA LYS A 51 -15.91 8.10 -8.33
C LYS A 51 -14.75 9.07 -8.58
N ARG A 52 -13.93 9.34 -7.56
CA ARG A 52 -12.76 10.24 -7.65
C ARG A 52 -11.74 9.81 -8.70
N VAL A 53 -11.60 8.49 -8.91
CA VAL A 53 -10.55 7.92 -9.76
C VAL A 53 -11.10 7.15 -10.96
N ARG A 54 -12.38 6.73 -10.94
CA ARG A 54 -12.94 5.88 -12.00
C ARG A 54 -12.77 6.43 -13.41
N GLY A 55 -12.85 7.75 -13.60
CA GLY A 55 -12.65 8.40 -14.90
C GLY A 55 -11.18 8.62 -15.28
N LEU A 56 -10.26 8.39 -14.35
CA LEU A 56 -8.81 8.60 -14.51
C LEU A 56 -8.05 7.28 -14.75
N ILE A 57 -8.70 6.15 -14.47
CA ILE A 57 -8.11 4.82 -14.63
C ILE A 57 -8.25 4.40 -16.09
N SER A 58 -7.12 4.36 -16.79
CA SER A 58 -7.03 3.70 -18.08
C SER A 58 -7.01 2.19 -17.90
N LYS A 59 -7.72 1.45 -18.76
CA LYS A 59 -7.75 -0.02 -18.72
C LYS A 59 -6.33 -0.57 -18.83
N SER A 60 -5.92 -1.31 -17.81
CA SER A 60 -4.64 -2.00 -17.80
C SER A 60 -4.78 -3.39 -18.42
N ILE A 61 -3.65 -3.92 -18.89
CA ILE A 61 -3.52 -5.34 -19.27
C ILE A 61 -3.85 -6.24 -18.06
N ARG A 62 -3.60 -5.75 -16.83
CA ARG A 62 -3.98 -6.43 -15.59
C ARG A 62 -5.20 -5.76 -14.98
N GLN A 63 -6.38 -6.39 -15.10
CA GLN A 63 -7.64 -5.87 -14.54
C GLN A 63 -7.59 -5.57 -13.03
N ALA A 64 -6.73 -6.26 -12.28
CA ALA A 64 -6.50 -5.97 -10.86
C ALA A 64 -5.95 -4.56 -10.61
N LEU A 65 -5.23 -3.98 -11.58
CA LEU A 65 -4.72 -2.61 -11.51
C LEU A 65 -5.81 -1.56 -11.74
N ASP A 66 -6.94 -1.95 -12.33
CA ASP A 66 -8.07 -1.06 -12.59
C ASP A 66 -8.92 -0.83 -11.32
N GLN A 67 -8.58 -1.48 -10.19
CA GLN A 67 -9.34 -1.35 -8.95
C GLN A 67 -9.16 0.05 -8.33
N PRO A 68 -10.25 0.81 -8.10
CA PRO A 68 -10.16 2.15 -7.52
C PRO A 68 -9.40 2.21 -6.19
N LEU A 69 -9.47 1.15 -5.39
CA LEU A 69 -8.82 1.11 -4.08
C LEU A 69 -7.29 1.18 -4.15
N ASN A 70 -6.67 0.76 -5.26
CA ASN A 70 -5.22 0.89 -5.48
C ASN A 70 -4.76 2.35 -5.42
N TYR A 71 -5.63 3.27 -5.80
CA TYR A 71 -5.35 4.71 -5.86
C TYR A 71 -5.70 5.44 -4.55
N ALA A 72 -6.36 4.78 -3.60
CA ALA A 72 -6.77 5.41 -2.34
C ALA A 72 -5.58 5.93 -1.52
N ARG A 73 -4.39 5.32 -1.69
CA ARG A 73 -3.13 5.74 -1.06
C ARG A 73 -2.78 7.22 -1.33
N ILE A 74 -3.15 7.72 -2.51
CA ILE A 74 -2.89 9.11 -2.92
C ILE A 74 -3.73 10.10 -2.09
N TYR A 75 -4.92 9.66 -1.63
CA TYR A 75 -5.90 10.49 -0.95
C TYR A 75 -5.87 10.32 0.57
N LEU A 76 -4.87 9.64 1.14
CA LEU A 76 -4.80 9.37 2.58
C LEU A 76 -4.87 10.63 3.43
N GLY A 77 -4.24 11.72 3.00
CA GLY A 77 -4.28 13.00 3.71
C GLY A 77 -5.67 13.64 3.78
N GLU A 78 -6.58 13.32 2.85
CA GLU A 78 -7.97 13.77 2.86
C GLU A 78 -8.90 12.78 3.58
N ILE A 79 -8.60 11.49 3.50
CA ILE A 79 -9.45 10.43 4.06
C ILE A 79 -9.27 10.32 5.57
N LEU A 80 -8.03 10.46 6.05
CA LEU A 80 -7.72 10.26 7.46
C LEU A 80 -8.01 11.50 8.30
N PRO A 81 -8.37 11.33 9.58
CA PRO A 81 -8.56 12.44 10.50
C PRO A 81 -7.29 13.28 10.64
N GLN A 82 -7.43 14.60 10.83
CA GLN A 82 -6.30 15.53 10.91
C GLN A 82 -5.35 15.23 12.09
N GLU A 83 -5.81 14.50 13.09
CA GLU A 83 -5.02 14.05 14.24
C GLU A 83 -4.01 12.96 13.87
N VAL A 84 -4.22 12.25 12.76
CA VAL A 84 -3.26 11.26 12.25
C VAL A 84 -2.11 11.99 11.56
N LYS A 85 -1.01 12.18 12.28
CA LYS A 85 0.18 12.90 11.78
C LYS A 85 1.19 12.02 11.05
N ARG A 86 1.13 10.71 11.27
CA ARG A 86 2.05 9.73 10.68
C ARG A 86 1.35 8.38 10.56
N LEU A 87 1.67 7.64 9.51
CA LEU A 87 1.14 6.30 9.24
C LEU A 87 2.20 5.45 8.54
N ILE A 88 2.00 4.14 8.55
CA ILE A 88 2.68 3.20 7.65
C ILE A 88 1.60 2.64 6.74
N TYR A 89 1.76 2.84 5.44
CA TYR A 89 0.89 2.21 4.44
C TYR A 89 1.39 0.80 4.18
N LEU A 90 0.47 -0.16 4.11
CA LEU A 90 0.75 -1.57 3.84
C LEU A 90 -0.36 -2.13 2.96
N ASP A 91 0.01 -2.84 1.89
CA ASP A 91 -0.93 -3.57 1.06
C ASP A 91 -1.55 -4.76 1.81
N SER A 92 -2.72 -5.20 1.36
CA SER A 92 -3.50 -6.22 2.06
C SER A 92 -2.94 -7.65 1.96
N ASP A 93 -1.99 -7.86 1.04
CA ASP A 93 -1.36 -9.15 0.71
C ASP A 93 0.01 -9.34 1.36
N ILE A 94 0.40 -8.45 2.28
CA ILE A 94 1.66 -8.56 3.01
C ILE A 94 1.59 -9.53 4.19
N VAL A 95 2.74 -10.11 4.51
CA VAL A 95 2.99 -10.83 5.77
C VAL A 95 4.19 -10.21 6.45
N MET A 96 3.99 -9.71 7.66
CA MET A 96 5.03 -9.09 8.46
C MET A 96 5.76 -10.13 9.29
N VAL A 97 7.10 -10.15 9.20
CA VAL A 97 7.97 -11.13 9.87
C VAL A 97 8.88 -10.51 10.93
N ASP A 98 8.74 -9.21 11.19
CA ASP A 98 9.53 -8.45 12.15
C ASP A 98 8.69 -7.32 12.76
N ASN A 99 9.20 -6.65 13.78
CA ASN A 99 8.48 -5.62 14.50
C ASN A 99 8.26 -4.35 13.65
N VAL A 100 6.99 -3.98 13.44
CA VAL A 100 6.57 -2.77 12.71
C VAL A 100 7.14 -1.47 13.29
N ALA A 101 7.47 -1.45 14.59
CA ALA A 101 8.07 -0.30 15.24
C ALA A 101 9.41 0.11 14.61
N LYS A 102 10.14 -0.84 13.99
CA LYS A 102 11.37 -0.54 13.26
C LYS A 102 11.10 0.38 12.06
N LEU A 103 10.02 0.14 11.31
CA LEU A 103 9.59 1.01 10.22
C LEU A 103 9.09 2.36 10.75
N TRP A 104 8.34 2.32 11.86
CA TRP A 104 7.84 3.55 12.50
C TRP A 104 8.97 4.49 12.93
N GLY A 105 10.06 3.93 13.46
CA GLY A 105 11.22 4.68 13.95
C GLY A 105 12.17 5.22 12.89
N VAL A 106 11.93 4.97 11.59
CA VAL A 106 12.77 5.52 10.52
C VAL A 106 12.70 7.05 10.52
N ASP A 107 13.86 7.71 10.55
CA ASP A 107 13.95 9.16 10.39
C ASP A 107 13.73 9.54 8.92
N LEU A 108 12.66 10.29 8.66
CA LEU A 108 12.31 10.77 7.32
C LEU A 108 13.07 12.04 6.94
N LYS A 109 13.75 12.69 7.89
CA LYS A 109 14.33 14.03 7.73
C LYS A 109 13.26 15.00 7.24
N GLU A 110 13.55 15.75 6.18
CA GLU A 110 12.64 16.70 5.55
C GLU A 110 11.65 16.07 4.55
N ASN A 111 11.64 14.73 4.40
CA ASN A 111 10.80 14.06 3.42
C ASN A 111 9.40 13.76 3.99
N VAL A 112 8.38 13.94 3.14
CA VAL A 112 6.98 13.64 3.50
C VAL A 112 6.65 12.15 3.49
N LEU A 113 7.42 11.34 2.78
CA LEU A 113 7.24 9.90 2.64
C LEU A 113 8.57 9.18 2.42
N ALA A 114 8.60 7.89 2.74
CA ALA A 114 9.66 6.97 2.36
C ALA A 114 9.05 5.67 1.82
N ALA A 115 9.80 4.97 0.98
CA ALA A 115 9.43 3.71 0.39
C ALA A 115 10.68 2.82 0.22
N PRO A 116 10.55 1.49 0.34
CA PRO A 116 11.67 0.57 0.10
C PRO A 116 12.10 0.58 -1.37
N GLU A 117 13.39 0.75 -1.61
CA GLU A 117 13.99 0.62 -2.93
C GLU A 117 14.23 -0.85 -3.28
N TYR A 118 13.95 -1.22 -4.52
CA TYR A 118 14.21 -2.54 -5.06
C TYR A 118 14.96 -2.46 -6.39
N CYS A 119 16.20 -2.96 -6.37
CA CYS A 119 17.13 -2.95 -7.51
C CYS A 119 17.32 -4.31 -8.18
N HIS A 120 16.62 -5.35 -7.70
CA HIS A 120 16.82 -6.73 -8.17
C HIS A 120 15.75 -7.17 -9.19
N ALA A 121 14.97 -6.23 -9.72
CA ALA A 121 13.96 -6.53 -10.73
C ALA A 121 14.62 -6.80 -12.08
N ASN A 122 14.16 -7.86 -12.76
CA ASN A 122 14.49 -8.07 -14.16
C ASN A 122 13.55 -7.21 -15.01
N PHE A 123 13.97 -5.98 -15.32
CA PHE A 123 13.14 -5.03 -16.07
C PHE A 123 12.80 -5.50 -17.48
N THR A 124 13.68 -6.29 -18.12
CA THR A 124 13.40 -6.89 -19.43
C THR A 124 12.16 -7.79 -19.40
N ARG A 125 11.88 -8.44 -18.25
CA ARG A 125 10.66 -9.23 -18.03
C ARG A 125 9.52 -8.45 -17.37
N TYR A 126 9.83 -7.30 -16.78
CA TYR A 126 8.85 -6.46 -16.09
C TYR A 126 7.98 -5.69 -17.09
N PHE A 127 8.60 -5.15 -18.13
CA PHE A 127 7.93 -4.44 -19.22
C PHE A 127 7.64 -5.35 -20.41
N SER A 128 6.63 -4.99 -21.20
CA SER A 128 6.21 -5.75 -22.37
C SER A 128 7.17 -5.55 -23.57
N GLN A 129 7.03 -6.39 -24.61
CA GLN A 129 7.85 -6.24 -25.81
C GLN A 129 7.58 -4.90 -26.51
N GLU A 130 6.33 -4.43 -26.51
CA GLU A 130 5.94 -3.15 -27.09
C GLU A 130 6.70 -1.99 -26.44
N PHE A 131 6.83 -2.00 -25.11
CA PHE A 131 7.62 -1.02 -24.36
C PHE A 131 9.08 -1.00 -24.82
N TRP A 132 9.71 -2.18 -24.97
CA TRP A 132 11.11 -2.27 -25.38
C TRP A 132 11.34 -1.95 -26.86
N SER A 133 10.32 -2.12 -27.70
CA SER A 133 10.38 -1.75 -29.12
C SER A 133 10.25 -0.24 -29.36
N ASP A 134 9.74 0.51 -28.38
CA ASP A 134 9.61 1.96 -28.44
C ASP A 134 10.90 2.64 -27.98
N SER A 135 11.56 3.35 -28.90
CA SER A 135 12.84 4.02 -28.65
C SER A 135 12.74 5.22 -27.70
N GLU A 136 11.56 5.83 -27.55
CA GLU A 136 11.38 6.93 -26.59
C GLU A 136 11.22 6.39 -25.17
N LEU A 137 10.43 5.32 -25.01
CA LEU A 137 10.19 4.69 -23.70
C LEU A 137 11.43 3.97 -23.17
N SER A 138 12.06 3.12 -24.00
CA SER A 138 13.21 2.31 -23.61
C SER A 138 14.45 3.15 -23.26
N ARG A 139 14.59 4.35 -23.83
CA ARG A 139 15.67 5.29 -23.52
C ARG A 139 15.77 5.64 -22.03
N THR A 140 14.69 5.52 -21.26
CA THR A 140 14.71 5.74 -19.80
C THR A 140 15.71 4.82 -19.06
N PHE A 141 16.09 3.70 -19.68
CA PHE A 141 17.03 2.72 -19.14
C PHE A 141 18.47 2.86 -19.68
N GLU A 142 18.72 3.71 -20.67
CA GLU A 142 20.05 3.87 -21.26
C GLU A 142 21.07 4.40 -20.24
N GLY A 143 22.16 3.65 -20.07
CA GLY A 143 23.25 4.03 -19.15
C GLY A 143 22.90 3.97 -17.66
N ARG A 144 21.76 3.37 -17.28
CA ARG A 144 21.30 3.30 -15.88
C ARG A 144 21.34 1.86 -15.35
N GLN A 145 21.54 1.74 -14.04
CA GLN A 145 21.16 0.56 -13.27
C GLN A 145 19.80 0.84 -12.62
N PRO A 146 18.69 0.37 -13.23
CA PRO A 146 17.38 0.74 -12.76
C PRO A 146 17.03 0.10 -11.42
N CYS A 147 16.37 0.88 -10.57
CA CYS A 147 15.69 0.46 -9.36
C CYS A 147 14.30 1.09 -9.34
N TYR A 148 13.41 0.59 -8.49
CA TYR A 148 12.13 1.24 -8.23
C TYR A 148 11.80 1.22 -6.75
N PHE A 149 10.99 2.18 -6.31
CA PHE A 149 10.44 2.18 -4.96
C PHE A 149 9.17 1.34 -4.93
N ASN A 150 9.17 0.26 -4.14
CA ASN A 150 7.96 -0.51 -3.91
C ASN A 150 7.02 0.29 -3.01
N THR A 151 5.75 0.36 -3.42
CA THR A 151 4.74 1.21 -2.77
C THR A 151 3.68 0.40 -2.02
N GLY A 152 3.82 -0.93 -2.00
CA GLY A 152 2.96 -1.85 -1.24
C GLY A 152 3.51 -2.24 0.12
#